data_AF-A0A482ULC5-F1
#
_entry.id   AF-A0A482ULC5-F1
#
_cell.length_a   1.000
_cell.length_b   1.000
_cell.length_c   1.000
_cell.angle_alpha   90.00
_cell.angle_beta   90.00
_cell.angle_gamma   90.00
#
_symmetry.space_group_name_H-M   'P 1'
#
loop_
_entity.id
_entity.type
_entity.pdbx_description
1 polymer ?
#
loop_
_entity_poly.entity_id
_entity_poly.type
_entity_poly.pdbx_seq_one_letter_code
_entity_poly.pdbx_strand_id
1 'polypeptide(L)' 'MKLDVTCMRYLTKDDYRVLTAVEMGMRNHEMVPIPLIVQIAQLRHAGEYGVVCPYVLLHV' A
#
# COMPACT_ATOMS: atom_id res chain seq x y z
N MET A 1 17.90 0.08 -13.58
CA MET A 1 16.51 0.08 -13.11
C MET A 1 15.84 1.35 -13.61
N LYS A 2 14.94 1.27 -14.60
CA LYS A 2 14.20 2.43 -15.12
C LYS A 2 12.89 2.50 -14.36
N LEU A 3 12.71 3.54 -13.54
CA LEU A 3 11.47 3.74 -12.80
C LEU A 3 10.40 4.21 -13.79
N ASP A 4 9.35 3.41 -13.98
CA ASP A 4 8.22 3.78 -14.81
C ASP A 4 7.27 4.67 -14.02
N VAL A 5 7.47 5.98 -14.13
CA VAL A 5 6.66 7.02 -13.45
C VAL A 5 5.25 7.17 -14.04
N THR A 6 4.93 6.44 -15.10
CA THR A 6 3.60 6.43 -15.74
C THR A 6 2.50 6.01 -14.76
N CYS A 7 2.82 5.07 -13.85
CA CYS A 7 1.90 4.60 -12.81
C CYS A 7 1.60 5.69 -11.76
N MET A 8 2.56 6.58 -11.46
CA MET A 8 2.39 7.64 -10.45
C MET A 8 1.29 8.64 -10.77
N ARG A 9 0.92 8.79 -12.04
CA ARG A 9 -0.17 9.68 -12.46
C ARG A 9 -1.56 9.19 -12.05
N TYR A 10 -1.70 7.89 -11.81
CA TYR A 10 -2.98 7.26 -11.47
C TYR A 10 -3.14 7.00 -9.97
N LEU A 11 -2.12 7.29 -9.16
CA LEU A 11 -2.24 7.18 -7.71
C LEU A 11 -3.10 8.31 -7.16
N THR A 12 -4.11 7.91 -6.38
CA THR A 12 -4.93 8.80 -5.57
C THR A 12 -4.26 9.09 -4.22
N LYS A 13 -4.79 10.05 -3.47
CA LYS A 13 -4.24 10.43 -2.16
C LYS A 13 -4.24 9.26 -1.16
N ASP A 14 -5.21 8.36 -1.28
CA ASP A 14 -5.32 7.19 -0.40
C ASP A 14 -4.30 6.11 -0.76
N ASP A 15 -3.98 5.94 -2.05
CA ASP A 15 -2.91 5.03 -2.48
C ASP A 15 -1.55 5.45 -1.89
N TYR A 16 -1.25 6.76 -1.84
CA TYR A 16 -0.03 7.25 -1.19
C TYR A 16 -0.01 6.95 0.32
N ARG A 17 -1.16 7.02 1.00
CA ARG A 17 -1.26 6.70 2.44
C ARG A 17 -1.01 5.20 2.67
N VAL A 18 -1.52 4.34 1.79
CA VAL A 18 -1.26 2.89 1.82
C VAL A 18 0.23 2.60 1.59
N LEU A 19 0.85 3.21 0.59
CA LEU A 19 2.29 3.03 0.33
C LEU A 19 3.16 3.47 1.51
N THR A 20 2.87 4.60 2.14
CA THR A 20 3.57 5.04 3.35
C THR A 20 3.33 4.09 4.52
N ALA A 21 2.11 3.58 4.69
CA ALA A 21 1.81 2.60 5.74
C ALA A 21 2.57 1.28 5.54
N VAL A 22 2.71 0.82 4.29
CA VAL A 22 3.53 -0.34 3.93
C VAL A 22 5.00 -0.08 4.24
N GLU A 23 5.55 1.05 3.79
CA GLU A 23 6.94 1.42 4.06
C GLU A 23 7.24 1.49 5.57
N MET A 24 6.34 2.08 6.36
CA MET A 24 6.45 2.13 7.82
C MET A 24 6.35 0.74 8.45
N GLY A 25 5.46 -0.13 7.95
CA GLY A 25 5.30 -1.50 8.44
C GLY A 25 6.51 -2.38 8.15
N MET A 26 7.09 -2.26 6.96
CA MET A 26 8.23 -3.05 6.50
C MET A 26 9.50 -2.81 7.32
N ARG A 27 9.61 -1.66 8.00
CA ARG A 27 10.74 -1.36 8.89
C ARG A 27 10.75 -2.20 10.17
N ASN A 28 9.59 -2.71 10.60
CA ASN A 28 9.43 -3.46 11.84
C ASN A 28 8.98 -4.91 11.61
N HIS A 29 8.41 -5.21 10.43
CA HIS A 29 7.92 -6.53 10.07
C HIS A 29 8.38 -6.89 8.66
N GLU A 30 9.04 -8.03 8.51
CA GLU A 30 9.36 -8.60 7.18
C GLU A 30 8.09 -8.82 6.34
N MET A 31 7.00 -9.22 7.01
CA MET A 31 5.67 -9.37 6.42
C MET A 31 4.69 -8.46 7.17
N VAL A 32 4.20 -7.43 6.50
CA VAL A 32 3.23 -6.50 7.09
C VAL A 32 1.81 -7.05 6.92
N PRO A 33 1.08 -7.31 8.01
CA PRO A 33 -0.29 -7.79 7.90
C PRO A 33 -1.22 -6.68 7.37
N ILE A 34 -2.12 -7.03 6.45
CA ILE A 34 -3.15 -6.14 5.89
C ILE A 34 -3.92 -5.33 6.96
N PRO A 35 -4.40 -5.91 8.08
CA PRO A 35 -5.09 -5.11 9.09
C PRO A 35 -4.23 -4.01 9.68
N LEU A 36 -2.92 -4.21 9.82
CA LEU A 36 -1.99 -3.20 10.32
C LEU A 36 -1.83 -2.05 9.32
N ILE A 37 -1.75 -2.36 8.01
CA ILE A 37 -1.68 -1.35 6.94
C ILE A 37 -2.93 -0.48 6.97
N VAL A 38 -4.12 -1.08 7.07
CA VAL A 38 -5.41 -0.36 7.14
C VAL A 38 -5.46 0.58 8.34
N GLN A 39 -4.94 0.14 9.50
CA GLN A 39 -4.86 0.97 10.71
C GLN A 39 -3.89 2.13 10.57
N ILE A 40 -2.67 1.89 10.05
CA ILE A 40 -1.64 2.93 9.88
C ILE A 40 -2.06 3.93 8.80
N ALA A 41 -2.64 3.45 7.69
CA ALA A 41 -3.13 4.30 6.62
C ALA A 41 -4.42 5.05 7.00
N GLN A 42 -5.09 4.72 8.11
CA GLN A 42 -6.36 5.31 8.57
C GLN A 42 -7.45 5.31 7.48
N LEU A 43 -7.60 4.15 6.83
CA LEU A 43 -8.58 3.91 5.78
C LEU A 43 -9.97 3.77 6.39
N ARG A 44 -10.95 4.49 5.85
CA ARG A 44 -12.28 4.63 6.50
C ARG A 44 -13.26 3.55 6.08
N HIS A 45 -13.01 2.82 4.98
CA HIS A 45 -13.96 1.83 4.46
C HIS A 45 -13.26 0.60 3.86
N ALA A 46 -13.93 -0.55 3.96
CA ALA A 46 -13.54 -1.84 3.36
C ALA A 46 -13.45 -1.87 1.82
N GLY A 47 -13.63 -0.74 1.12
CA GLY A 47 -13.40 -0.65 -0.33
C GLY A 47 -11.93 -0.65 -0.71
N GLU A 48 -11.05 -0.33 0.24
CA GLU A 48 -9.62 -0.12 0.00
C GLU A 48 -8.80 -1.42 0.09
N TYR A 49 -9.41 -2.54 0.46
CA TYR A 49 -8.80 -3.87 0.30
C TYR A 49 -8.52 -4.19 -1.18
N GLY A 50 -9.28 -3.58 -2.10
CA GLY A 50 -9.07 -3.69 -3.54
C GLY A 50 -7.79 -3.03 -4.05
N VAL A 51 -7.19 -2.08 -3.30
CA VAL A 51 -5.86 -1.52 -3.62
C VAL A 51 -4.73 -2.27 -2.91
N VAL A 52 -4.97 -2.84 -1.72
CA VAL A 52 -3.95 -3.66 -1.04
C VAL A 52 -3.74 -5.03 -1.73
N CYS A 53 -4.82 -5.64 -2.26
CA CYS A 53 -4.78 -6.95 -2.89
C CYS A 53 -3.95 -7.02 -4.21
N PRO A 54 -4.03 -6.07 -5.16
CA PRO A 54 -3.27 -6.17 -6.41
C PRO A 54 -1.78 -5.82 -6.27
N TYR A 55 -1.39 -4.97 -5.31
CA TYR A 55 0.00 -4.50 -5.23
C TYR A 55 0.89 -5.34 -4.30
N VAL A 56 0.32 -5.97 -3.26
CA VAL A 56 1.11 -6.78 -2.31
C VAL A 56 1.28 -8.23 -2.80
N LEU A 57 0.42 -8.70 -3.71
CA LEU A 57 0.49 -10.06 -4.26
C LEU A 57 1.28 -10.17 -5.57
N LEU A 58 1.71 -9.05 -6.19
CA LEU A 58 2.45 -9.08 -7.45
C LEU A 58 3.97 -9.25 -7.29
N HIS A 59 4.49 -9.34 -6.06
CA HIS A 59 5.91 -9.62 -5.83
C HIS A 59 6.12 -10.65 -4.73
N VAL A 60 5.80 -11.90 -5.06
CA VAL A 60 6.63 -13.07 -4.74
C VAL A 60 6.76 -13.94 -5.97
#